data_AF-A0A661V8N5-F1
#
_entry.id   AF-A0A661V8N5-F1
#
_cell.length_a   1.000
_cell.length_b   1.000
_cell.length_c   1.000
_cell.angle_alpha   90.00
_cell.angle_beta   90.00
_cell.angle_gamma   90.00
#
_symmetry.space_group_name_H-M   'P 1'
#
loop_
_entity.id
_entity.type
_entity.pdbx_description
1 polymer ?
#
loop_
_entity_poly.entity_id
_entity_poly.type
_entity_poly.pdbx_seq_one_letter_code
_entity_poly.pdbx_strand_id
1 'polypeptide(L)'
;MTKKRHLLFFSRLCAAIVLLLALLPRSAHTNEALWIEGEDYTTSSFNRHGWYQNTNIKKDLLSPGEPGVSNGDWHVHFTDNDFADSATATYSFDIVEGGTYKWWIRLNPFSNQNGGANYSYRLKAPRGLWGDWKDMDVSQARDHMIDLVDPGIDIRFIAWSFGDTFEFMRGSYQLQVRVSDRDGAEKQNHGGIDVMALVNFPWAPSGVIPPDPNPLSPEPGDWFMLMPAPDQFSEDSIIDMSHLVEKPAGTHGSLKRQGKEFVFEDGTPVKFWALCASMTETVEAQQQQAKFYTKHGINMVRQHPLESALGTLKGSPGSRYFDPVKLDKWDKWFSILKENGIYMTWSLFYHHVVLANEGIDTELYNELPDHGGGKDTYGLATFIEQYQDSQWEYASLLLNHVNPYTGLAYKDDPALAIIECRNEDSVFFHTPLGDKFVKGQTYPKHGERLKLMWQQWVRNEYGNDMVLANAWGAGLKTSTIRNSDGSVRSRPDSVSETNMYIYAAWEMEKDGPRWNKDKEKKRMGDFIRFLAEMQRNTYQVYRQRLRNLSYKG
;
A
#
# COMPACT_ATOMS: atom_id res chain seq x y z
N MET A 1 -11.05 28.69 62.61
CA MET A 1 -11.50 29.37 61.36
C MET A 1 -10.35 29.82 60.43
N THR A 2 -9.08 29.69 60.81
CA THR A 2 -7.92 30.25 60.09
C THR A 2 -7.34 29.37 58.96
N LYS A 3 -7.34 28.03 59.09
CA LYS A 3 -6.79 27.13 58.05
C LYS A 3 -7.60 27.10 56.73
N LYS A 4 -8.94 27.20 56.78
CA LYS A 4 -9.80 27.22 55.58
C LYS A 4 -9.60 28.48 54.73
N ARG A 5 -9.28 29.62 55.35
CA ARG A 5 -9.06 30.89 54.61
C ARG A 5 -7.75 30.87 53.82
N HIS A 6 -6.68 30.27 54.35
CA HIS A 6 -5.41 30.14 53.61
C HIS A 6 -5.50 29.19 52.42
N LEU A 7 -6.24 28.08 52.55
CA LEU A 7 -6.42 27.12 51.46
C LEU A 7 -7.24 27.72 50.31
N LEU A 8 -8.30 28.47 50.62
CA LEU A 8 -9.09 29.18 49.61
C LEU A 8 -8.28 30.29 48.93
N PHE A 9 -7.43 31.01 49.65
CA PHE A 9 -6.58 32.06 49.09
C PHE A 9 -5.53 31.49 48.12
N PHE A 10 -4.87 30.39 48.49
CA PHE A 10 -3.93 29.68 47.60
C PHE A 10 -4.62 29.11 46.37
N SER A 11 -5.82 28.53 46.51
CA SER A 11 -6.57 28.00 45.36
C SER A 11 -6.98 29.10 44.37
N ARG A 12 -7.34 30.29 44.87
CA ARG A 12 -7.71 31.44 44.04
C ARG A 12 -6.49 32.08 43.38
N LEU A 13 -5.35 32.09 44.07
CA LEU A 13 -4.08 32.57 43.50
C LEU A 13 -3.58 31.64 42.39
N CYS A 14 -3.61 30.31 42.60
CA CYS A 14 -3.28 29.34 41.56
C CYS A 14 -4.26 29.41 40.38
N ALA A 15 -5.57 29.52 40.64
CA ALA A 15 -6.56 29.68 39.57
C ALA A 15 -6.36 30.98 38.79
N ALA A 16 -6.00 32.08 39.46
CA ALA A 16 -5.71 33.35 38.80
C ALA A 16 -4.40 33.30 37.98
N ILE A 17 -3.37 32.59 38.45
CA ILE A 17 -2.12 32.39 37.69
C ILE A 17 -2.38 31.51 36.46
N VAL A 18 -3.18 30.45 36.59
CA VAL A 18 -3.58 29.60 35.45
C VAL A 18 -4.45 30.37 34.45
N LEU A 19 -5.36 31.22 34.93
CA LEU A 19 -6.14 32.11 34.05
C LEU A 19 -5.26 33.16 33.35
N LEU A 20 -4.29 33.74 34.06
CA LEU A 20 -3.35 34.70 33.47
C LEU A 20 -2.42 34.05 32.44
N LEU A 21 -1.99 32.81 32.66
CA LEU A 21 -1.20 32.03 31.70
C LEU A 21 -2.03 31.61 30.47
N ALA A 22 -3.34 31.37 30.65
CA ALA A 22 -4.27 31.07 29.56
C ALA A 22 -4.72 32.32 28.78
N LEU A 23 -4.57 33.51 29.36
CA LEU A 23 -4.88 34.81 28.75
C LEU A 23 -3.67 35.51 28.14
N LEU A 24 -2.46 34.92 28.24
CA LEU A 24 -1.35 35.36 27.40
C LEU A 24 -1.74 35.08 25.95
N PRO A 25 -1.79 36.08 25.06
CA PRO A 25 -1.92 35.79 23.64
C PRO A 25 -0.79 34.84 23.29
N ARG A 26 -1.13 33.63 22.80
CA ARG A 26 -0.16 32.86 22.00
C ARG A 26 0.23 33.81 20.89
N SER A 27 1.43 34.39 20.98
CA SER A 27 2.00 35.09 19.83
C SER A 27 1.92 34.08 18.71
N ALA A 28 1.13 34.36 17.67
CA ALA A 28 1.30 33.67 16.41
C ALA A 28 2.77 33.85 16.06
N HIS A 29 3.56 32.78 16.16
CA HIS A 29 4.96 32.85 15.76
C HIS A 29 4.95 33.27 14.30
N THR A 30 5.69 34.32 13.96
CA THR A 30 5.84 34.72 12.57
C THR A 30 6.43 33.54 11.81
N ASN A 31 5.91 33.26 10.61
CA ASN A 31 6.49 32.23 9.76
C ASN A 31 7.93 32.63 9.42
N GLU A 32 8.86 31.72 9.65
CA GLU A 32 10.27 31.86 9.36
C GLU A 32 10.71 30.63 8.55
N ALA A 33 11.47 30.91 7.50
CA ALA A 33 12.11 29.91 6.68
C ALA A 33 13.58 30.26 6.47
N LEU A 34 14.43 29.25 6.55
CA LEU A 34 15.83 29.32 6.19
C LEU A 34 16.05 28.41 4.98
N TRP A 35 16.73 28.92 3.96
CA TRP A 35 17.16 28.20 2.78
C TRP A 35 18.68 28.28 2.73
N ILE A 36 19.36 27.13 2.76
CA ILE A 36 20.81 27.05 2.92
C ILE A 36 21.34 26.13 1.83
N GLU A 37 22.11 26.69 0.89
CA GLU A 37 22.73 25.91 -0.18
C GLU A 37 23.79 24.95 0.38
N GLY A 38 23.96 23.80 -0.26
CA GLY A 38 24.91 22.77 0.16
C GLY A 38 26.35 23.27 0.17
N GLU A 39 26.69 24.17 -0.75
CA GLU A 39 27.98 24.84 -0.83
C GLU A 39 28.19 25.95 0.21
N ASP A 40 27.14 26.43 0.86
CA ASP A 40 27.18 27.51 1.87
C ASP A 40 27.58 27.00 3.28
N TYR A 41 28.51 26.06 3.32
CA TYR A 41 29.06 25.56 4.58
C TYR A 41 30.04 26.57 5.20
N THR A 42 30.07 26.61 6.54
CA THR A 42 31.10 27.33 7.31
C THR A 42 32.43 26.56 7.33
N THR A 43 32.38 25.24 7.48
CA THR A 43 33.54 24.35 7.39
C THR A 43 33.14 23.02 6.76
N SER A 44 34.04 22.40 5.99
CA SER A 44 33.77 21.07 5.45
C SER A 44 35.04 20.26 5.16
N SER A 45 34.92 18.94 5.29
CA SER A 45 35.90 17.94 4.83
C SER A 45 35.47 17.17 3.57
N PHE A 46 34.36 17.55 2.95
CA PHE A 46 33.94 17.00 1.65
C PHE A 46 35.01 17.35 0.60
N ASN A 47 35.31 16.40 -0.28
CA ASN A 47 36.49 16.48 -1.13
C ASN A 47 36.22 17.11 -2.52
N ARG A 48 34.96 17.48 -2.81
CA ARG A 48 34.55 18.11 -4.08
C ARG A 48 35.06 17.34 -5.30
N HIS A 49 34.90 16.02 -5.27
CA HIS A 49 35.45 15.14 -6.29
C HIS A 49 34.98 15.55 -7.70
N GLY A 50 35.91 15.90 -8.58
CA GLY A 50 35.61 16.59 -9.84
C GLY A 50 34.70 15.83 -10.80
N TRP A 51 34.88 14.50 -10.92
CA TRP A 51 33.98 13.67 -11.73
C TRP A 51 32.56 13.66 -11.16
N TYR A 52 32.46 13.50 -9.84
CA TYR A 52 31.17 13.39 -9.18
C TYR A 52 30.42 14.72 -9.27
N GLN A 53 31.12 15.84 -9.08
CA GLN A 53 30.52 17.16 -9.08
C GLN A 53 30.08 17.64 -10.48
N ASN A 54 30.86 17.37 -11.54
CA ASN A 54 30.77 18.14 -12.77
C ASN A 54 30.55 17.34 -14.07
N THR A 55 30.94 16.07 -14.12
CA THR A 55 30.96 15.35 -15.41
C THR A 55 29.56 14.93 -15.83
N ASN A 56 29.02 15.56 -16.88
CA ASN A 56 27.69 15.28 -17.46
C ASN A 56 26.53 15.47 -16.47
N ILE A 57 26.69 16.38 -15.51
CA ILE A 57 25.65 16.72 -14.53
C ILE A 57 24.75 17.82 -15.10
N LYS A 58 23.43 17.59 -15.08
CA LYS A 58 22.38 18.57 -15.36
C LYS A 58 22.25 19.55 -14.20
N LYS A 59 23.09 20.58 -14.21
CA LYS A 59 23.16 21.62 -13.17
C LYS A 59 21.87 22.45 -13.07
N ASP A 60 21.04 22.47 -14.11
CA ASP A 60 19.72 23.13 -14.12
C ASP A 60 18.67 22.43 -13.24
N LEU A 61 18.96 21.21 -12.75
CA LEU A 61 18.12 20.49 -11.81
C LEU A 61 18.52 20.73 -10.34
N LEU A 62 19.66 21.38 -10.09
CA LEU A 62 20.16 21.76 -8.78
C LEU A 62 19.62 23.12 -8.35
N SER A 63 19.62 23.37 -7.04
CA SER A 63 19.18 24.66 -6.50
C SER A 63 20.08 25.78 -7.01
N PRO A 64 19.53 26.83 -7.63
CA PRO A 64 20.33 27.87 -8.26
C PRO A 64 20.99 28.85 -7.27
N GLY A 65 20.74 28.74 -5.96
CA GLY A 65 21.22 29.67 -4.93
C GLY A 65 20.50 31.02 -4.92
N GLU A 66 20.31 31.59 -6.11
CA GLU A 66 19.79 32.94 -6.29
C GLU A 66 18.70 32.98 -7.37
N PRO A 67 17.64 33.80 -7.19
CA PRO A 67 16.63 34.00 -8.22
C PRO A 67 17.24 34.51 -9.53
N GLY A 68 16.90 33.86 -10.65
CA GLY A 68 17.35 34.25 -11.98
C GLY A 68 18.64 33.56 -12.46
N VAL A 69 19.28 32.76 -11.63
CA VAL A 69 20.35 31.84 -12.03
C VAL A 69 19.74 30.55 -12.56
N SER A 70 20.24 30.05 -13.70
CA SER A 70 19.68 28.86 -14.36
C SER A 70 20.29 27.54 -13.89
N ASN A 71 21.50 27.57 -13.34
CA ASN A 71 22.28 26.39 -12.97
C ASN A 71 22.70 26.49 -11.50
N GLY A 72 22.42 25.45 -10.72
CA GLY A 72 22.91 25.31 -9.35
C GLY A 72 24.28 24.66 -9.23
N ASP A 73 24.75 24.52 -8.00
CA ASP A 73 25.86 23.63 -7.64
C ASP A 73 25.42 22.71 -6.49
N TRP A 74 26.31 21.82 -6.07
CA TRP A 74 26.06 20.92 -4.95
C TRP A 74 27.38 20.55 -4.29
N HIS A 75 27.32 20.30 -3.00
CA HIS A 75 28.49 20.00 -2.19
C HIS A 75 28.70 18.51 -2.05
N VAL A 76 29.76 17.99 -2.67
CA VAL A 76 29.91 16.55 -2.91
C VAL A 76 31.14 15.95 -2.24
N HIS A 77 31.00 14.67 -1.88
CA HIS A 77 32.08 13.80 -1.46
C HIS A 77 32.00 12.51 -2.27
N PHE A 78 33.15 12.02 -2.72
CA PHE A 78 33.27 10.69 -3.32
C PHE A 78 34.66 10.15 -3.04
N THR A 79 34.72 8.95 -2.47
CA THR A 79 35.95 8.16 -2.39
C THR A 79 35.68 6.71 -2.78
N ASP A 80 36.71 6.08 -3.33
CA ASP A 80 36.74 4.65 -3.65
C ASP A 80 38.01 4.09 -3.00
N ASN A 81 37.86 3.48 -1.83
CA ASN A 81 38.96 2.99 -1.01
C ASN A 81 38.51 1.86 -0.07
N ASP A 82 39.48 1.10 0.48
CA ASP A 82 39.21 -0.04 1.36
C ASP A 82 39.34 0.31 2.87
N PHE A 83 39.18 1.57 3.27
CA PHE A 83 39.26 2.00 4.68
C PHE A 83 38.06 2.88 5.09
N ALA A 84 37.82 3.00 6.39
CA ALA A 84 36.72 3.81 6.89
C ALA A 84 36.92 5.29 6.56
N ASP A 85 35.97 5.88 5.84
CA ASP A 85 35.98 7.28 5.44
C ASP A 85 34.70 7.99 5.89
N SER A 86 34.84 9.28 6.19
CA SER A 86 33.70 10.14 6.45
C SER A 86 34.02 11.58 6.10
N ALA A 87 33.01 12.29 5.60
CA ALA A 87 33.10 13.72 5.40
C ALA A 87 31.98 14.43 6.14
N THR A 88 32.28 15.62 6.66
CA THR A 88 31.33 16.43 7.43
C THR A 88 31.26 17.83 6.81
N ALA A 89 30.06 18.38 6.70
CA ALA A 89 29.82 19.78 6.39
C ALA A 89 29.12 20.44 7.58
N THR A 90 29.58 21.63 7.98
CA THR A 90 29.02 22.42 9.07
C THR A 90 28.35 23.66 8.49
N TYR A 91 27.08 23.87 8.80
CA TYR A 91 26.29 25.03 8.40
C TYR A 91 25.98 25.86 9.65
N SER A 92 26.11 27.18 9.55
CA SER A 92 25.74 28.10 10.63
C SER A 92 24.54 28.92 10.18
N PHE A 93 23.55 29.09 11.06
CA PHE A 93 22.34 29.86 10.75
C PHE A 93 21.77 30.49 12.02
N ASP A 94 20.97 31.53 11.84
CA ASP A 94 20.32 32.25 12.92
C ASP A 94 18.81 31.95 12.91
N ILE A 95 18.26 31.70 14.10
CA ILE A 95 16.82 31.58 14.32
C ILE A 95 16.32 32.90 14.91
N VAL A 96 15.42 33.59 14.21
CA VAL A 96 14.88 34.88 14.62
C VAL A 96 13.59 34.71 15.42
N GLU A 97 12.74 33.76 15.08
CA GLU A 97 11.41 33.63 15.68
C GLU A 97 11.37 32.62 16.83
N GLY A 98 12.14 31.54 16.73
CA GLY A 98 12.04 30.39 17.62
C GLY A 98 10.76 29.57 17.39
N GLY A 99 10.65 28.44 18.09
CA GLY A 99 9.56 27.48 17.95
C GLY A 99 9.99 26.14 17.34
N THR A 100 9.00 25.39 16.84
CA THR A 100 9.18 24.08 16.23
C THR A 100 9.51 24.20 14.75
N TYR A 101 10.68 23.73 14.33
CA TYR A 101 11.15 23.75 12.94
C TYR A 101 11.20 22.35 12.36
N LYS A 102 10.70 22.20 11.13
CA LYS A 102 10.94 21.02 10.30
C LYS A 102 12.15 21.27 9.43
N TRP A 103 13.11 20.35 9.49
CA TRP A 103 14.28 20.38 8.64
C TRP A 103 14.15 19.37 7.50
N TRP A 104 14.30 19.86 6.28
CA TRP A 104 14.37 19.07 5.05
C TRP A 104 15.72 19.32 4.39
N ILE A 105 16.26 18.29 3.72
CA ILE A 105 17.53 18.38 2.99
C ILE A 105 17.39 17.66 1.65
N ARG A 106 17.80 18.32 0.57
CA ARG A 106 17.91 17.75 -0.76
C ARG A 106 19.33 17.25 -0.95
N LEU A 107 19.45 15.94 -1.10
CA LEU A 107 20.74 15.26 -1.21
C LEU A 107 20.59 13.99 -2.04
N ASN A 108 21.68 13.24 -2.18
CA ASN A 108 21.70 11.94 -2.82
C ASN A 108 21.32 10.82 -1.81
N PRO A 109 20.06 10.29 -1.81
CA PRO A 109 19.57 9.41 -0.75
C PRO A 109 19.96 7.93 -0.98
N PHE A 110 21.22 7.59 -0.69
CA PHE A 110 21.63 6.19 -0.62
C PHE A 110 21.47 5.60 0.78
N SER A 111 21.18 4.30 0.85
CA SER A 111 21.25 3.49 2.07
C SER A 111 21.98 2.17 1.73
N ASN A 112 22.84 1.69 2.62
CA ASN A 112 23.74 0.56 2.35
C ASN A 112 23.04 -0.82 2.44
N GLN A 113 23.40 -1.83 1.61
CA GLN A 113 24.67 -2.59 1.61
C GLN A 113 25.32 -2.79 0.21
N ASN A 114 26.26 -1.90 -0.16
CA ASN A 114 27.14 -1.90 -1.36
C ASN A 114 26.81 -0.86 -2.45
N GLY A 115 26.51 0.36 -2.01
CA GLY A 115 26.50 1.56 -2.84
C GLY A 115 26.09 2.77 -2.02
N GLY A 116 26.79 3.03 -0.90
CA GLY A 116 26.46 3.93 0.24
C GLY A 116 26.14 5.40 -0.08
N ALA A 117 25.80 6.29 0.85
CA ALA A 117 26.33 6.50 2.19
C ALA A 117 25.28 6.57 3.31
N ASN A 118 25.72 6.36 4.55
CA ASN A 118 24.91 6.59 5.73
C ASN A 118 25.02 8.07 6.14
N TYR A 119 23.90 8.79 6.10
CA TYR A 119 23.86 10.17 6.55
C TYR A 119 23.58 10.23 8.04
N SER A 120 24.32 11.07 8.74
CA SER A 120 24.06 11.40 10.13
C SER A 120 24.15 12.91 10.34
N TYR A 121 23.48 13.41 11.36
CA TYR A 121 23.52 14.83 11.70
C TYR A 121 23.65 15.05 13.20
N ARG A 122 24.10 16.25 13.56
CA ARG A 122 24.07 16.74 14.94
C ARG A 122 23.97 18.24 14.98
N LEU A 123 23.35 18.75 16.03
CA LEU A 123 23.07 20.16 16.22
C LEU A 123 23.90 20.71 17.39
N LYS A 124 24.31 21.97 17.29
CA LYS A 124 24.91 22.74 18.38
C LYS A 124 24.08 23.99 18.63
N ALA A 125 23.57 24.11 19.86
CA ALA A 125 22.83 25.28 20.32
C ALA A 125 23.74 26.50 20.57
N PRO A 126 23.19 27.73 20.64
CA PRO A 126 23.93 28.93 20.97
C PRO A 126 24.74 28.75 22.26
N ARG A 127 26.08 28.92 22.16
CA ARG A 127 27.03 28.74 23.27
C ARG A 127 27.01 27.34 23.93
N GLY A 128 26.41 26.35 23.28
CA GLY A 128 26.33 24.96 23.74
C GLY A 128 27.47 24.08 23.23
N LEU A 129 27.43 22.81 23.62
CA LEU A 129 28.23 21.73 23.05
C LEU A 129 27.49 21.09 21.87
N TRP A 130 28.20 20.32 21.06
CA TRP A 130 27.58 19.46 20.05
C TRP A 130 26.74 18.39 20.73
N GLY A 131 25.53 18.16 20.22
CA GLY A 131 24.75 16.97 20.55
C GLY A 131 25.35 15.70 19.98
N ASP A 132 24.72 14.57 20.31
CA ASP A 132 25.06 13.27 19.75
C ASP A 132 24.73 13.19 18.25
N TRP A 133 25.47 12.35 17.54
CA TRP A 133 25.14 12.00 16.16
C TRP A 133 23.85 11.19 16.12
N LYS A 134 22.94 11.58 15.25
CA LYS A 134 21.72 10.85 14.91
C LYS A 134 21.81 10.38 13.46
N ASP A 135 21.45 9.14 13.20
CA ASP A 135 21.29 8.63 11.83
C ASP A 135 20.08 9.32 11.17
N MET A 136 20.20 9.58 9.88
CA MET A 136 19.15 10.21 9.08
C MET A 136 18.54 9.18 8.13
N ASP A 137 17.23 8.98 8.24
CA ASP A 137 16.50 8.06 7.37
C ASP A 137 16.22 8.72 6.01
N VAL A 138 16.92 8.24 4.98
CA VAL A 138 16.75 8.68 3.60
C VAL A 138 15.91 7.72 2.76
N SER A 139 15.31 6.69 3.37
CA SER A 139 14.51 5.67 2.66
C SER A 139 13.17 6.20 2.13
N GLN A 140 12.68 7.32 2.68
CA GLN A 140 11.41 7.96 2.31
C GLN A 140 11.64 9.25 1.49
N ALA A 141 12.63 9.22 0.59
CA ALA A 141 12.98 10.38 -0.22
C ALA A 141 11.86 10.78 -1.21
N ARG A 142 11.62 12.08 -1.38
CA ARG A 142 10.61 12.68 -2.26
C ARG A 142 11.16 13.00 -3.65
N ASP A 143 10.28 13.34 -4.60
CA ASP A 143 10.61 13.71 -5.99
C ASP A 143 11.18 12.58 -6.87
N HIS A 144 10.88 11.32 -6.54
CA HIS A 144 11.20 10.15 -7.39
C HIS A 144 12.70 9.98 -7.76
N MET A 145 13.63 10.51 -6.96
CA MET A 145 15.08 10.39 -7.19
C MET A 145 15.49 10.91 -8.57
N ILE A 146 15.58 12.24 -8.70
CA ILE A 146 15.90 12.92 -9.97
C ILE A 146 17.33 12.58 -10.38
N ASP A 147 17.49 11.93 -11.54
CA ASP A 147 18.80 11.66 -12.13
C ASP A 147 19.47 12.94 -12.63
N LEU A 148 20.66 13.22 -12.10
CA LEU A 148 21.46 14.36 -12.56
C LEU A 148 22.22 14.04 -13.86
N VAL A 149 22.30 12.78 -14.26
CA VAL A 149 23.05 12.31 -15.43
C VAL A 149 22.09 11.52 -16.33
N ASP A 150 21.80 12.04 -17.51
CA ASP A 150 20.85 11.42 -18.46
C ASP A 150 21.49 11.32 -19.85
N PRO A 151 21.37 10.19 -20.58
CA PRO A 151 20.67 8.95 -20.19
C PRO A 151 21.55 7.92 -19.49
N GLY A 152 21.01 7.26 -18.44
CA GLY A 152 21.64 6.08 -17.82
C GLY A 152 21.29 5.88 -16.34
N ILE A 153 21.60 4.70 -15.81
CA ILE A 153 21.62 4.46 -14.36
C ILE A 153 22.97 4.97 -13.84
N ASP A 154 22.95 6.05 -13.07
CA ASP A 154 24.14 6.66 -12.45
C ASP A 154 23.91 6.80 -10.94
N ILE A 155 24.98 6.90 -10.16
CA ILE A 155 24.92 7.09 -8.70
C ILE A 155 24.63 8.55 -8.32
N ARG A 156 24.61 9.47 -9.28
CA ARG A 156 24.38 10.90 -9.07
C ARG A 156 22.93 11.24 -9.37
N PHE A 157 22.09 11.05 -8.36
CA PHE A 157 20.70 11.46 -8.33
C PHE A 157 20.41 12.20 -7.02
N ILE A 158 19.33 12.98 -6.98
CA ILE A 158 18.96 13.78 -5.82
C ILE A 158 17.48 13.69 -5.51
N ALA A 159 17.17 13.84 -4.23
CA ALA A 159 15.81 13.88 -3.73
C ALA A 159 15.75 14.57 -2.37
N TRP A 160 14.56 15.02 -2.00
CA TRP A 160 14.31 15.62 -0.70
C TRP A 160 14.09 14.54 0.37
N SER A 161 14.88 14.58 1.43
CA SER A 161 14.74 13.75 2.61
C SER A 161 14.30 14.59 3.81
N PHE A 162 13.40 14.03 4.63
CA PHE A 162 13.07 14.63 5.92
C PHE A 162 14.22 14.38 6.90
N GLY A 163 14.73 15.44 7.53
CA GLY A 163 15.83 15.34 8.47
C GLY A 163 15.36 15.11 9.90
N ASP A 164 14.82 16.14 10.55
CA ASP A 164 14.31 16.08 11.93
C ASP A 164 13.31 17.22 12.20
N THR A 165 12.67 17.17 13.37
CA THR A 165 11.98 18.30 13.98
C THR A 165 12.84 18.86 15.12
N PHE A 166 13.13 20.16 15.08
CA PHE A 166 13.92 20.85 16.09
C PHE A 166 13.08 21.86 16.88
N GLU A 167 13.32 21.94 18.18
CA GLU A 167 12.82 23.03 19.02
C GLU A 167 13.92 24.09 19.19
N PHE A 168 13.70 25.27 18.64
CA PHE A 168 14.67 26.35 18.67
C PHE A 168 14.21 27.52 19.55
N MET A 169 15.17 28.08 20.28
CA MET A 169 15.07 29.42 20.82
C MET A 169 15.75 30.38 19.84
N ARG A 170 15.51 31.69 20.00
CA ARG A 170 16.20 32.70 19.19
C ARG A 170 17.72 32.63 19.41
N GLY A 171 18.49 32.66 18.33
CA GLY A 171 19.96 32.69 18.38
C GLY A 171 20.65 31.91 17.27
N SER A 172 21.99 31.88 17.33
CA SER A 172 22.84 31.25 16.32
C SER A 172 23.12 29.78 16.61
N TYR A 173 22.80 28.93 15.64
CA TYR A 173 22.98 27.48 15.70
C TYR A 173 24.02 27.01 14.68
N GLN A 174 24.54 25.81 14.90
CA GLN A 174 25.31 25.09 13.89
C GLN A 174 24.74 23.68 13.70
N LEU A 175 24.59 23.27 12.45
CA LEU A 175 24.19 21.92 12.06
C LEU A 175 25.36 21.26 11.34
N GLN A 176 25.70 20.05 11.75
CA GLN A 176 26.61 19.19 11.01
C GLN A 176 25.85 18.09 10.32
N VAL A 177 26.16 17.89 9.04
CA VAL A 177 25.74 16.73 8.25
C VAL A 177 26.99 15.95 7.89
N ARG A 178 26.96 14.65 8.15
CA ARG A 178 28.05 13.73 7.89
C ARG A 178 27.60 12.63 6.96
N VAL A 179 28.46 12.34 5.99
CA VAL A 179 28.41 11.20 5.10
C VAL A 179 29.49 10.22 5.56
N SER A 180 29.14 8.94 5.79
CA SER A 180 30.10 7.92 6.23
C SER A 180 29.79 6.55 5.64
N ASP A 181 30.83 5.79 5.33
CA ASP A 181 30.72 4.34 5.21
C ASP A 181 30.57 3.72 6.61
N ARG A 182 29.88 2.57 6.72
CA ARG A 182 29.67 1.93 8.02
C ARG A 182 30.94 1.18 8.44
N ASP A 183 31.72 1.77 9.34
CA ASP A 183 32.91 1.16 9.98
C ASP A 183 33.93 0.57 8.97
N GLY A 184 34.05 1.13 7.76
CA GLY A 184 34.99 0.65 6.73
C GLY A 184 34.57 -0.63 6.00
N ALA A 185 33.30 -1.04 6.08
CA ALA A 185 32.79 -2.25 5.43
C ALA A 185 32.49 -2.09 3.93
N GLU A 186 32.61 -0.87 3.39
CA GLU A 186 32.21 -0.54 2.01
C GLU A 186 33.36 0.12 1.26
N LYS A 187 33.46 -0.20 -0.04
CA LYS A 187 34.54 0.32 -0.90
C LYS A 187 34.34 1.76 -1.34
N GLN A 188 33.13 2.30 -1.21
CA GLN A 188 32.77 3.62 -1.73
C GLN A 188 32.01 4.41 -0.68
N ASN A 189 32.44 5.65 -0.44
CA ASN A 189 31.73 6.63 0.37
C ASN A 189 31.42 7.85 -0.50
N HIS A 190 30.14 8.11 -0.75
CA HIS A 190 29.74 9.16 -1.67
C HIS A 190 28.39 9.77 -1.33
N GLY A 191 28.22 11.02 -1.73
CA GLY A 191 27.00 11.76 -1.54
C GLY A 191 27.17 13.21 -1.96
N GLY A 192 26.05 13.85 -2.27
CA GLY A 192 25.98 15.27 -2.57
C GLY A 192 24.86 15.91 -1.77
N ILE A 193 25.12 17.11 -1.22
CA ILE A 193 24.12 17.97 -0.61
C ILE A 193 23.86 19.11 -1.59
N ASP A 194 22.63 19.21 -2.09
CA ASP A 194 22.19 20.28 -2.99
C ASP A 194 21.77 21.49 -2.15
N VAL A 195 20.74 21.32 -1.32
CA VAL A 195 20.18 22.43 -0.53
C VAL A 195 19.44 21.93 0.70
N MET A 196 19.22 22.76 1.70
CA MET A 196 18.37 22.44 2.85
C MET A 196 17.44 23.58 3.26
N ALA A 197 16.32 23.20 3.87
CA ALA A 197 15.30 24.11 4.34
C ALA A 197 14.97 23.85 5.81
N LEU A 198 14.90 24.90 6.64
CA LEU A 198 14.31 24.87 7.96
C LEU A 198 13.10 25.79 8.00
N VAL A 199 11.93 25.26 8.37
CA VAL A 199 10.65 26.00 8.36
C VAL A 199 9.88 25.79 9.65
N ASN A 200 9.28 26.84 10.22
CA ASN A 200 8.40 26.73 11.40
C ASN A 200 6.90 26.67 11.07
N PHE A 201 6.57 26.52 9.79
CA PHE A 201 5.20 26.49 9.28
C PHE A 201 4.97 25.24 8.41
N PRO A 202 3.71 24.92 8.07
CA PRO A 202 3.41 23.77 7.21
C PRO A 202 3.97 23.97 5.81
N TRP A 203 5.06 23.27 5.51
CA TRP A 203 5.67 23.24 4.20
C TRP A 203 6.23 21.85 3.88
N ALA A 204 6.24 21.53 2.59
CA ALA A 204 6.82 20.34 2.02
C ALA A 204 7.62 20.79 0.78
N PRO A 205 8.86 20.30 0.63
CA PRO A 205 9.67 20.65 -0.53
C PRO A 205 9.06 20.12 -1.83
N SER A 206 9.26 20.88 -2.92
CA SER A 206 8.97 20.46 -4.29
C SER A 206 9.97 21.12 -5.24
N GLY A 207 10.81 20.30 -5.88
CA GLY A 207 11.86 20.80 -6.77
C GLY A 207 12.85 21.73 -6.05
N VAL A 208 13.20 22.84 -6.69
CA VAL A 208 14.18 23.84 -6.21
C VAL A 208 13.52 25.13 -5.70
N ILE A 209 12.24 25.07 -5.31
CA ILE A 209 11.48 26.26 -4.93
C ILE A 209 11.66 26.51 -3.42
N PRO A 210 12.24 27.66 -3.02
CA PRO A 210 12.38 27.99 -1.62
C PRO A 210 11.01 28.16 -0.93
N PRO A 211 10.90 27.80 0.36
CA PRO A 211 9.72 28.10 1.17
C PRO A 211 9.47 29.62 1.26
N ASP A 212 8.25 30.05 0.91
CA ASP A 212 7.79 31.41 1.18
C ASP A 212 7.12 31.45 2.57
N PRO A 213 7.64 32.20 3.55
CA PRO A 213 7.00 32.34 4.86
C PRO A 213 5.68 33.12 4.80
N ASN A 214 5.46 33.95 3.78
CA ASN A 214 4.27 34.79 3.64
C ASN A 214 3.64 34.65 2.25
N PRO A 215 3.24 33.42 1.85
CA PRO A 215 2.69 33.20 0.53
C PRO A 215 1.38 33.97 0.38
N LEU A 216 1.19 34.63 -0.76
CA LEU A 216 -0.09 35.22 -1.08
C LEU A 216 -1.14 34.11 -1.20
N SER A 217 -2.33 34.35 -0.65
CA SER A 217 -3.46 33.46 -0.90
C SER A 217 -3.87 33.60 -2.37
N PRO A 218 -3.91 32.51 -3.15
CA PRO A 218 -4.32 32.58 -4.54
C PRO A 218 -5.80 32.97 -4.64
N GLU A 219 -6.12 33.88 -5.57
CA GLU A 219 -7.50 34.26 -5.86
C GLU A 219 -8.23 33.22 -6.73
N PRO A 220 -9.57 33.25 -6.82
CA PRO A 220 -10.30 32.39 -7.73
C PRO A 220 -9.87 32.57 -9.20
N GLY A 221 -9.12 31.60 -9.73
CA GLY A 221 -8.59 31.62 -11.10
C GLY A 221 -7.06 31.69 -11.17
N ASP A 222 -6.39 31.97 -10.05
CA ASP A 222 -4.93 31.91 -9.98
C ASP A 222 -4.45 30.47 -10.01
N TRP A 223 -3.42 30.24 -10.81
CA TRP A 223 -2.66 28.99 -10.75
C TRP A 223 -1.63 29.12 -9.64
N PHE A 224 -1.65 28.18 -8.71
CA PHE A 224 -0.64 28.05 -7.67
C PHE A 224 -0.07 26.64 -7.71
N MET A 225 1.17 26.51 -7.25
CA MET A 225 1.76 25.20 -7.08
C MET A 225 1.13 24.51 -5.88
N LEU A 226 0.54 23.33 -6.09
CA LEU A 226 0.05 22.52 -5.00
C LEU A 226 1.24 21.91 -4.24
N MET A 227 1.54 22.45 -3.07
CA MET A 227 2.55 21.94 -2.14
C MET A 227 1.85 21.27 -0.95
N PRO A 228 1.58 19.95 -1.01
CA PRO A 228 0.86 19.25 0.07
C PRO A 228 1.78 19.06 1.28
N ALA A 229 1.85 20.10 2.11
CA ALA A 229 2.45 20.04 3.43
C ALA A 229 1.67 19.09 4.34
N PRO A 230 2.28 18.56 5.43
CA PRO A 230 1.54 17.82 6.44
C PRO A 230 0.38 18.68 6.98
N ASP A 231 -0.84 18.15 6.82
CA ASP A 231 -2.06 18.83 7.26
C ASP A 231 -2.01 19.08 8.77
N GLN A 232 -2.31 20.32 9.17
CA GLN A 232 -2.36 20.72 10.58
C GLN A 232 -3.68 20.37 11.25
N PHE A 233 -4.68 19.92 10.48
CA PHE A 233 -6.04 19.67 10.96
C PHE A 233 -6.64 20.90 11.67
N SER A 234 -6.41 22.09 11.09
CA SER A 234 -6.97 23.34 11.61
C SER A 234 -8.49 23.29 11.64
N GLU A 235 -9.08 23.74 12.74
CA GLU A 235 -10.53 23.89 12.90
C GLU A 235 -11.12 24.91 11.89
N ASP A 236 -10.28 25.82 11.37
CA ASP A 236 -10.67 26.81 10.35
C ASP A 236 -10.63 26.25 8.91
N SER A 237 -10.32 24.96 8.74
CA SER A 237 -10.17 24.38 7.42
C SER A 237 -11.52 24.26 6.70
N ILE A 238 -11.71 25.04 5.64
CA ILE A 238 -12.94 25.06 4.84
C ILE A 238 -13.25 23.74 4.10
N ILE A 239 -12.28 22.83 4.03
CA ILE A 239 -12.40 21.51 3.40
C ILE A 239 -12.64 20.40 4.43
N ASP A 240 -12.76 20.72 5.72
CA ASP A 240 -12.97 19.72 6.76
C ASP A 240 -14.43 19.21 6.77
N MET A 241 -14.58 17.99 6.26
CA MET A 241 -15.82 17.22 6.19
C MET A 241 -15.93 16.18 7.31
N SER A 242 -15.06 16.20 8.33
CA SER A 242 -15.06 15.22 9.42
C SER A 242 -16.37 15.21 10.21
N HIS A 243 -17.07 16.34 10.26
CA HIS A 243 -18.41 16.47 10.86
C HIS A 243 -19.50 15.67 10.12
N LEU A 244 -19.25 15.22 8.88
CA LEU A 244 -20.15 14.35 8.11
C LEU A 244 -19.95 12.87 8.41
N VAL A 245 -18.88 12.50 9.12
CA VAL A 245 -18.52 11.12 9.44
C VAL A 245 -18.96 10.81 10.87
N GLU A 246 -19.97 9.96 11.01
CA GLU A 246 -20.45 9.50 12.32
C GLU A 246 -19.46 8.51 12.94
N LYS A 247 -19.19 8.67 14.24
CA LYS A 247 -18.17 7.92 14.98
C LYS A 247 -18.77 7.27 16.23
N PRO A 248 -18.35 6.04 16.59
CA PRO A 248 -17.49 5.15 15.83
C PRO A 248 -18.25 4.42 14.70
N ALA A 249 -17.51 3.82 13.78
CA ALA A 249 -18.08 2.93 12.77
C ALA A 249 -18.75 1.73 13.47
N GLY A 250 -19.90 1.35 12.95
CA GLY A 250 -20.69 0.23 13.47
C GLY A 250 -21.74 0.61 14.52
N THR A 251 -21.88 1.89 14.87
CA THR A 251 -22.90 2.39 15.82
C THR A 251 -24.33 2.00 15.42
N HIS A 252 -24.62 1.96 14.12
CA HIS A 252 -25.93 1.56 13.57
C HIS A 252 -26.12 0.05 13.35
N GLY A 253 -25.16 -0.76 13.79
CA GLY A 253 -25.14 -2.20 13.55
C GLY A 253 -24.69 -2.58 12.14
N SER A 254 -24.98 -3.83 11.74
CA SER A 254 -24.44 -4.42 10.51
C SER A 254 -25.02 -3.80 9.23
N LEU A 255 -24.19 -3.69 8.19
CA LEU A 255 -24.62 -3.23 6.87
C LEU A 255 -25.59 -4.22 6.21
N LYS A 256 -26.62 -3.71 5.56
CA LYS A 256 -27.59 -4.48 4.76
C LYS A 256 -27.81 -3.82 3.41
N ARG A 257 -28.17 -4.65 2.43
CA ARG A 257 -28.66 -4.20 1.12
C ARG A 257 -30.18 -4.08 1.14
N GLN A 258 -30.70 -2.91 0.76
CA GLN A 258 -32.12 -2.70 0.49
C GLN A 258 -32.31 -2.23 -0.96
N GLY A 259 -32.61 -3.17 -1.86
CA GLY A 259 -32.73 -2.87 -3.29
C GLY A 259 -31.41 -2.40 -3.90
N LYS A 260 -31.30 -1.11 -4.20
CA LYS A 260 -30.10 -0.45 -4.73
C LYS A 260 -29.32 0.34 -3.67
N GLU A 261 -29.83 0.40 -2.45
CA GLU A 261 -29.30 1.24 -1.37
C GLU A 261 -28.63 0.38 -0.29
N PHE A 262 -27.75 1.02 0.46
CA PHE A 262 -27.18 0.49 1.68
C PHE A 262 -27.89 1.11 2.88
N VAL A 263 -28.28 0.26 3.82
CA VAL A 263 -28.91 0.64 5.08
C VAL A 263 -28.26 -0.15 6.21
N PHE A 264 -28.14 0.44 7.38
CA PHE A 264 -27.68 -0.28 8.57
C PHE A 264 -28.81 -1.09 9.22
N GLU A 265 -28.47 -1.87 10.24
CA GLU A 265 -29.39 -2.78 10.91
C GLU A 265 -30.57 -2.05 11.57
N ASP A 266 -30.35 -0.83 12.06
CA ASP A 266 -31.36 0.05 12.64
C ASP A 266 -32.22 0.81 11.61
N GLY A 267 -31.94 0.65 10.31
CA GLY A 267 -32.65 1.30 9.21
C GLY A 267 -32.03 2.62 8.73
N THR A 268 -30.91 3.06 9.33
CA THR A 268 -30.21 4.28 8.90
C THR A 268 -29.61 4.11 7.50
N PRO A 269 -29.96 4.95 6.51
CA PRO A 269 -29.38 4.88 5.17
C PRO A 269 -27.94 5.39 5.18
N VAL A 270 -27.08 4.79 4.35
CA VAL A 270 -25.67 5.19 4.25
C VAL A 270 -25.21 5.30 2.80
N LYS A 271 -24.36 6.30 2.54
CA LYS A 271 -23.57 6.42 1.31
C LYS A 271 -22.10 6.33 1.69
N PHE A 272 -21.38 5.39 1.09
CA PHE A 272 -19.94 5.27 1.29
C PHE A 272 -19.19 6.15 0.30
N TRP A 273 -18.39 7.07 0.83
CA TRP A 273 -17.30 7.73 0.12
C TRP A 273 -16.02 7.02 0.51
N ALA A 274 -15.56 6.13 -0.36
CA ALA A 274 -14.57 5.11 -0.03
C ALA A 274 -13.28 5.28 -0.83
N LEU A 275 -12.18 4.74 -0.30
CA LEU A 275 -10.92 4.61 -1.03
C LEU A 275 -10.29 3.22 -0.84
N CYS A 276 -9.37 2.86 -1.75
CA CYS A 276 -8.43 1.77 -1.53
C CYS A 276 -7.22 2.32 -0.77
N ALA A 277 -6.92 1.77 0.40
CA ALA A 277 -5.74 2.15 1.19
C ALA A 277 -5.17 0.96 1.93
N SER A 278 -3.86 1.03 2.13
CA SER A 278 -3.12 0.07 2.94
C SER A 278 -2.77 0.65 4.30
N MET A 279 -2.73 -0.24 5.29
CA MET A 279 -2.17 0.02 6.61
C MET A 279 -0.72 0.53 6.50
N THR A 280 -0.42 1.65 7.16
CA THR A 280 0.96 2.16 7.31
C THR A 280 1.69 1.48 8.46
N GLU A 281 3.01 1.58 8.50
CA GLU A 281 3.83 0.78 9.42
C GLU A 281 3.79 1.17 10.90
N THR A 282 3.58 2.46 11.19
CA THR A 282 3.52 2.96 12.57
C THR A 282 2.10 3.34 12.94
N VAL A 283 1.79 3.25 14.25
CA VAL A 283 0.48 3.59 14.80
C VAL A 283 0.20 5.08 14.65
N GLU A 284 1.22 5.91 14.78
CA GLU A 284 1.14 7.37 14.62
C GLU A 284 0.75 7.73 13.18
N ALA A 285 1.35 7.05 12.19
CA ALA A 285 1.00 7.23 10.78
C ALA A 285 -0.44 6.74 10.51
N GLN A 286 -0.86 5.62 11.10
CA GLN A 286 -2.23 5.12 11.00
C GLN A 286 -3.24 6.14 11.53
N GLN A 287 -2.96 6.76 12.69
CA GLN A 287 -3.80 7.80 13.27
C GLN A 287 -3.88 9.04 12.37
N GLN A 288 -2.74 9.50 11.82
CA GLN A 288 -2.73 10.61 10.88
C GLN A 288 -3.51 10.30 9.60
N GLN A 289 -3.34 9.08 9.08
CA GLN A 289 -4.04 8.60 7.90
C GLN A 289 -5.57 8.58 8.12
N ALA A 290 -6.05 8.06 9.25
CA ALA A 290 -7.48 8.08 9.60
C ALA A 290 -8.03 9.51 9.79
N LYS A 291 -7.27 10.40 10.43
CA LYS A 291 -7.65 11.83 10.52
C LYS A 291 -7.75 12.49 9.15
N PHE A 292 -6.79 12.23 8.26
CA PHE A 292 -6.81 12.71 6.89
C PHE A 292 -8.05 12.21 6.15
N TYR A 293 -8.40 10.93 6.29
CA TYR A 293 -9.59 10.35 5.67
C TYR A 293 -10.87 11.02 6.17
N THR A 294 -11.06 11.10 7.48
CA THR A 294 -12.26 11.75 8.05
C THR A 294 -12.38 13.20 7.66
N LYS A 295 -11.28 13.97 7.66
CA LYS A 295 -11.26 15.35 7.17
C LYS A 295 -11.79 15.47 5.74
N HIS A 296 -11.55 14.47 4.89
CA HIS A 296 -12.04 14.44 3.51
C HIS A 296 -13.38 13.72 3.35
N GLY A 297 -14.11 13.49 4.45
CA GLY A 297 -15.44 12.86 4.44
C GLY A 297 -15.41 11.38 4.07
N ILE A 298 -14.23 10.75 4.01
CA ILE A 298 -14.08 9.32 3.72
C ILE A 298 -14.58 8.54 4.93
N ASN A 299 -15.52 7.64 4.68
CA ASN A 299 -16.17 6.83 5.70
C ASN A 299 -16.04 5.32 5.44
N MET A 300 -15.25 4.92 4.43
CA MET A 300 -14.89 3.52 4.20
C MET A 300 -13.51 3.35 3.57
N VAL A 301 -12.78 2.31 4.00
CA VAL A 301 -11.51 1.88 3.41
C VAL A 301 -11.64 0.46 2.88
N ARG A 302 -11.18 0.22 1.65
CA ARG A 302 -10.93 -1.11 1.10
C ARG A 302 -9.44 -1.45 1.30
N GLN A 303 -9.16 -2.42 2.17
CA GLN A 303 -7.83 -3.01 2.28
C GLN A 303 -7.66 -4.06 1.19
N HIS A 304 -6.61 -3.94 0.38
CA HIS A 304 -6.38 -4.83 -0.75
C HIS A 304 -4.89 -5.01 -1.12
N PRO A 305 -4.42 -6.26 -1.29
CA PRO A 305 -4.96 -7.46 -0.66
C PRO A 305 -4.60 -7.47 0.83
N LEU A 306 -5.49 -8.00 1.66
CA LEU A 306 -5.26 -8.11 3.11
C LEU A 306 -4.17 -9.14 3.44
N GLU A 307 -4.03 -10.19 2.62
CA GLU A 307 -2.95 -11.18 2.76
C GLU A 307 -1.55 -10.55 2.65
N SER A 308 -1.36 -9.48 1.87
CA SER A 308 -0.05 -8.79 1.84
C SER A 308 0.29 -8.12 3.17
N ALA A 309 -0.70 -7.64 3.93
CA ALA A 309 -0.48 -7.03 5.23
C ALA A 309 -0.17 -8.08 6.31
N LEU A 310 -0.92 -9.18 6.32
CA LEU A 310 -0.81 -10.22 7.36
C LEU A 310 0.21 -11.33 7.04
N GLY A 311 0.52 -11.54 5.76
CA GLY A 311 1.27 -12.69 5.26
C GLY A 311 0.46 -14.00 5.27
N THR A 312 1.15 -15.09 4.92
CA THR A 312 0.60 -16.45 4.95
C THR A 312 0.46 -16.97 6.39
N LEU A 313 -0.42 -17.94 6.59
CA LEU A 313 -0.55 -18.64 7.86
C LEU A 313 0.74 -19.39 8.24
N LYS A 314 1.00 -19.48 9.55
CA LYS A 314 2.09 -20.25 10.16
C LYS A 314 1.53 -21.48 10.87
N GLY A 315 2.40 -22.43 11.20
CA GLY A 315 2.06 -23.62 11.98
C GLY A 315 1.67 -24.83 11.13
N SER A 316 1.22 -25.87 11.83
CA SER A 316 0.82 -27.15 11.24
C SER A 316 -0.69 -27.17 10.94
N PRO A 317 -1.16 -28.05 10.04
CA PRO A 317 -2.58 -28.25 9.80
C PRO A 317 -3.35 -28.48 11.11
N GLY A 318 -4.48 -27.76 11.29
CA GLY A 318 -5.31 -27.83 12.50
C GLY A 318 -4.82 -26.97 13.68
N SER A 319 -3.66 -26.33 13.58
CA SER A 319 -3.13 -25.38 14.58
C SER A 319 -2.44 -24.21 13.89
N ARG A 320 -3.09 -23.67 12.86
CA ARG A 320 -2.58 -22.53 12.09
C ARG A 320 -2.85 -21.21 12.80
N TYR A 321 -1.93 -20.26 12.64
CA TYR A 321 -2.02 -18.94 13.25
C TYR A 321 -1.37 -17.87 12.36
N PHE A 322 -1.81 -16.62 12.52
CA PHE A 322 -1.16 -15.46 11.89
C PHE A 322 0.11 -15.06 12.63
N ASP A 323 1.03 -14.38 11.95
CA ASP A 323 2.13 -13.72 12.64
C ASP A 323 1.57 -12.74 13.71
N PRO A 324 1.88 -12.91 15.00
CA PRO A 324 1.27 -12.13 16.06
C PRO A 324 1.65 -10.65 16.01
N VAL A 325 2.83 -10.30 15.47
CA VAL A 325 3.26 -8.90 15.34
C VAL A 325 2.48 -8.21 14.22
N LYS A 326 2.30 -8.89 13.08
CA LYS A 326 1.50 -8.36 11.98
C LYS A 326 0.02 -8.25 12.34
N LEU A 327 -0.52 -9.25 13.04
CA LEU A 327 -1.91 -9.26 13.48
C LEU A 327 -2.18 -8.15 14.51
N ASP A 328 -1.29 -7.90 15.47
CA ASP A 328 -1.45 -6.79 16.42
C ASP A 328 -1.46 -5.42 15.73
N LYS A 329 -0.58 -5.19 14.73
CA LYS A 329 -0.61 -3.97 13.91
C LYS A 329 -1.94 -3.82 13.18
N TRP A 330 -2.45 -4.91 12.60
CA TRP A 330 -3.73 -4.95 11.91
C TRP A 330 -4.90 -4.66 12.85
N ASP A 331 -4.90 -5.26 14.04
CA ASP A 331 -5.92 -5.06 15.06
C ASP A 331 -5.99 -3.60 15.50
N LYS A 332 -4.84 -2.94 15.68
CA LYS A 332 -4.76 -1.49 15.94
C LYS A 332 -5.33 -0.67 14.79
N TRP A 333 -4.93 -0.99 13.56
CA TRP A 333 -5.41 -0.27 12.38
C TRP A 333 -6.92 -0.31 12.25
N PHE A 334 -7.52 -1.50 12.42
CA PHE A 334 -8.97 -1.66 12.44
C PHE A 334 -9.63 -0.83 13.55
N SER A 335 -9.09 -0.84 14.77
CA SER A 335 -9.61 -0.04 15.89
C SER A 335 -9.54 1.46 15.60
N ILE A 336 -8.43 1.94 15.04
CA ILE A 336 -8.22 3.35 14.68
C ILE A 336 -9.24 3.80 13.64
N LEU A 337 -9.44 3.00 12.58
CA LEU A 337 -10.47 3.30 11.57
C LEU A 337 -11.86 3.33 12.18
N LYS A 338 -12.19 2.33 13.01
CA LYS A 338 -13.47 2.23 13.70
C LYS A 338 -13.74 3.44 14.59
N GLU A 339 -12.80 3.81 15.45
CA GLU A 339 -12.91 5.00 16.32
C GLU A 339 -13.12 6.29 15.51
N ASN A 340 -12.61 6.33 14.29
CA ASN A 340 -12.76 7.46 13.38
C ASN A 340 -13.99 7.39 12.48
N GLY A 341 -14.91 6.43 12.66
CA GLY A 341 -16.13 6.34 11.86
C GLY A 341 -15.93 5.76 10.46
N ILE A 342 -14.77 5.14 10.22
CA ILE A 342 -14.40 4.57 8.92
C ILE A 342 -14.68 3.06 8.95
N TYR A 343 -15.60 2.62 8.10
CA TYR A 343 -15.92 1.21 7.89
C TYR A 343 -14.85 0.53 7.03
N MET A 344 -14.74 -0.80 7.12
CA MET A 344 -13.82 -1.56 6.27
C MET A 344 -14.54 -2.46 5.27
N THR A 345 -13.98 -2.49 4.06
CA THR A 345 -14.14 -3.58 3.10
C THR A 345 -12.86 -4.40 3.09
N TRP A 346 -12.97 -5.71 3.30
CA TRP A 346 -11.82 -6.62 3.18
C TRP A 346 -11.80 -7.27 1.81
N SER A 347 -10.75 -6.95 1.04
CA SER A 347 -10.35 -7.72 -0.12
C SER A 347 -9.18 -8.60 0.30
N LEU A 348 -9.46 -9.89 0.55
CA LEU A 348 -8.50 -10.78 1.20
C LEU A 348 -7.29 -11.12 0.31
N PHE A 349 -7.53 -11.41 -0.97
CA PHE A 349 -6.53 -12.06 -1.84
C PHE A 349 -6.40 -11.35 -3.20
N TYR A 350 -5.16 -11.16 -3.67
CA TYR A 350 -4.77 -10.84 -5.04
C TYR A 350 -3.24 -10.89 -5.21
N HIS A 351 -2.65 -12.05 -5.50
CA HIS A 351 -3.24 -13.39 -5.61
C HIS A 351 -3.17 -14.15 -4.27
N HIS A 352 -3.88 -15.29 -4.14
CA HIS A 352 -3.80 -16.14 -2.94
C HIS A 352 -2.60 -17.07 -3.02
N VAL A 353 -1.77 -17.09 -1.97
CA VAL A 353 -0.61 -17.97 -1.85
C VAL A 353 -0.96 -19.20 -1.04
N VAL A 354 -0.91 -20.37 -1.67
CA VAL A 354 -1.11 -21.64 -0.98
C VAL A 354 0.20 -22.26 -0.52
N LEU A 355 0.13 -23.00 0.59
CA LEU A 355 1.26 -23.74 1.16
C LEU A 355 1.11 -25.24 0.91
N ALA A 356 2.25 -25.94 0.76
CA ALA A 356 2.27 -27.39 0.50
C ALA A 356 1.54 -28.21 1.57
N ASN A 357 1.42 -27.69 2.79
CA ASN A 357 0.76 -28.37 3.90
C ASN A 357 -0.75 -28.05 4.02
N GLU A 358 -1.37 -27.35 3.07
CA GLU A 358 -2.80 -26.95 3.12
C GLU A 358 -3.77 -27.98 2.53
N GLY A 359 -3.38 -29.26 2.51
CA GLY A 359 -4.24 -30.34 2.03
C GLY A 359 -4.47 -30.32 0.51
N ILE A 360 -3.57 -29.66 -0.22
CA ILE A 360 -3.59 -29.62 -1.68
C ILE A 360 -2.97 -30.91 -2.22
N ASP A 361 -3.59 -31.47 -3.25
CA ASP A 361 -3.05 -32.59 -4.00
C ASP A 361 -1.64 -32.26 -4.52
N THR A 362 -0.68 -33.14 -4.26
CA THR A 362 0.73 -32.91 -4.57
C THR A 362 0.96 -32.68 -6.07
N GLU A 363 0.22 -33.33 -6.96
CA GLU A 363 0.37 -33.13 -8.40
C GLU A 363 -0.13 -31.74 -8.81
N LEU A 364 -1.27 -31.28 -8.26
CA LEU A 364 -1.76 -29.92 -8.49
C LEU A 364 -0.79 -28.87 -7.92
N TYR A 365 -0.32 -29.05 -6.68
CA TYR A 365 0.61 -28.11 -6.05
C TYR A 365 1.90 -27.94 -6.85
N ASN A 366 2.45 -29.04 -7.36
CA ASN A 366 3.72 -29.01 -8.10
C ASN A 366 3.62 -28.29 -9.46
N GLU A 367 2.42 -28.12 -10.02
CA GLU A 367 2.24 -27.36 -11.27
C GLU A 367 2.22 -25.84 -11.04
N LEU A 368 1.92 -25.38 -9.83
CA LEU A 368 1.76 -23.96 -9.55
C LEU A 368 3.11 -23.21 -9.54
N PRO A 369 3.16 -21.96 -10.01
CA PRO A 369 4.36 -21.14 -9.96
C PRO A 369 4.66 -20.70 -8.51
N ASP A 370 5.94 -20.54 -8.19
CA ASP A 370 6.37 -20.04 -6.89
C ASP A 370 5.98 -18.57 -6.71
N HIS A 371 5.47 -18.21 -5.52
CA HIS A 371 5.13 -16.84 -5.16
C HIS A 371 5.24 -16.63 -3.65
N GLY A 372 6.11 -15.70 -3.24
CA GLY A 372 6.40 -15.47 -1.83
C GLY A 372 6.87 -16.74 -1.12
N GLY A 373 6.21 -17.10 -0.01
CA GLY A 373 6.52 -18.29 0.78
C GLY A 373 5.85 -19.59 0.29
N GLY A 374 5.10 -19.54 -0.81
CA GLY A 374 4.31 -20.67 -1.31
C GLY A 374 4.14 -20.63 -2.81
N LYS A 375 2.94 -20.99 -3.30
CA LYS A 375 2.63 -21.03 -4.73
C LYS A 375 1.36 -20.26 -5.06
N ASP A 376 1.33 -19.63 -6.24
CA ASP A 376 0.21 -18.80 -6.70
C ASP A 376 -0.89 -19.65 -7.35
N THR A 377 -2.15 -19.37 -7.02
CA THR A 377 -3.36 -20.07 -7.48
C THR A 377 -4.20 -19.29 -8.49
N TYR A 378 -3.72 -18.15 -8.96
CA TYR A 378 -4.48 -17.23 -9.80
C TYR A 378 -5.05 -17.83 -11.08
N GLY A 379 -6.35 -17.62 -11.30
CA GLY A 379 -7.09 -18.16 -12.42
C GLY A 379 -7.52 -19.62 -12.25
N LEU A 380 -7.07 -20.30 -11.19
CA LEU A 380 -7.33 -21.72 -10.95
C LEU A 380 -8.24 -21.94 -9.73
N ALA A 381 -8.28 -21.01 -8.77
CA ALA A 381 -9.10 -21.11 -7.57
C ALA A 381 -10.62 -21.19 -7.85
N THR A 382 -11.08 -20.84 -9.05
CA THR A 382 -12.51 -20.96 -9.40
C THR A 382 -13.00 -22.40 -9.42
N PHE A 383 -12.16 -23.37 -9.79
CA PHE A 383 -12.57 -24.76 -10.02
C PHE A 383 -11.77 -25.80 -9.23
N ILE A 384 -10.76 -25.37 -8.46
CA ILE A 384 -10.06 -26.24 -7.51
C ILE A 384 -10.57 -25.99 -6.10
N GLU A 385 -11.36 -26.93 -5.58
CA GLU A 385 -11.99 -26.85 -4.25
C GLU A 385 -10.96 -26.70 -3.12
N GLN A 386 -9.81 -27.38 -3.23
CA GLN A 386 -8.73 -27.30 -2.22
C GLN A 386 -8.17 -25.87 -2.07
N TYR A 387 -8.13 -25.08 -3.16
CA TYR A 387 -7.70 -23.68 -3.09
C TYR A 387 -8.75 -22.80 -2.41
N GLN A 388 -10.03 -23.08 -2.66
CA GLN A 388 -11.14 -22.41 -1.98
C GLN A 388 -11.19 -22.77 -0.49
N ASP A 389 -10.79 -23.99 -0.13
CA ASP A 389 -10.67 -24.46 1.25
C ASP A 389 -9.52 -23.76 1.98
N SER A 390 -8.35 -23.63 1.35
CA SER A 390 -7.23 -22.84 1.89
C SER A 390 -7.61 -21.36 2.08
N GLN A 391 -8.23 -20.73 1.07
CA GLN A 391 -8.76 -19.36 1.17
C GLN A 391 -9.78 -19.22 2.31
N TRP A 392 -10.60 -20.25 2.53
CA TRP A 392 -11.60 -20.24 3.59
C TRP A 392 -11.01 -20.49 4.97
N GLU A 393 -10.01 -21.37 5.13
CA GLU A 393 -9.29 -21.55 6.40
C GLU A 393 -8.69 -20.21 6.85
N TYR A 394 -8.01 -19.51 5.95
CA TYR A 394 -7.47 -18.17 6.19
C TYR A 394 -8.56 -17.19 6.62
N ALA A 395 -9.61 -17.03 5.80
CA ALA A 395 -10.69 -16.09 6.08
C ALA A 395 -11.41 -16.42 7.39
N SER A 396 -11.70 -17.70 7.64
CA SER A 396 -12.38 -18.17 8.85
C SER A 396 -11.54 -17.95 10.10
N LEU A 397 -10.23 -18.21 10.06
CA LEU A 397 -9.34 -17.94 11.19
C LEU A 397 -9.33 -16.44 11.52
N LEU A 398 -9.20 -15.59 10.51
CA LEU A 398 -9.21 -14.14 10.72
C LEU A 398 -10.56 -13.65 11.23
N LEU A 399 -11.66 -14.07 10.63
CA LEU A 399 -13.01 -13.63 11.00
C LEU A 399 -13.41 -14.04 12.42
N ASN A 400 -12.88 -15.15 12.94
CA ASN A 400 -13.11 -15.58 14.33
C ASN A 400 -12.11 -14.98 15.33
N HIS A 401 -11.04 -14.33 14.87
CA HIS A 401 -10.10 -13.65 15.76
C HIS A 401 -10.78 -12.50 16.48
N VAL A 402 -10.60 -12.45 17.81
CA VAL A 402 -11.06 -11.35 18.66
C VAL A 402 -10.00 -10.25 18.65
N ASN A 403 -10.35 -9.12 18.05
CA ASN A 403 -9.50 -7.94 18.10
C ASN A 403 -9.45 -7.43 19.56
N PRO A 404 -8.27 -7.41 20.21
CA PRO A 404 -8.15 -7.02 21.63
C PRO A 404 -8.46 -5.55 21.88
N TYR A 405 -8.41 -4.70 20.85
CA TYR A 405 -8.68 -3.25 20.95
C TYR A 405 -10.18 -2.93 20.81
N THR A 406 -10.96 -3.75 20.08
CA THR A 406 -12.42 -3.57 19.98
C THR A 406 -13.21 -4.52 20.88
N GLY A 407 -12.58 -5.62 21.34
CA GLY A 407 -13.21 -6.66 22.17
C GLY A 407 -14.17 -7.57 21.41
N LEU A 408 -14.24 -7.47 20.09
CA LEU A 408 -15.16 -8.23 19.23
C LEU A 408 -14.37 -9.14 18.28
N ALA A 409 -14.94 -10.30 17.96
CA ALA A 409 -14.48 -11.05 16.81
C ALA A 409 -14.79 -10.24 15.54
N TYR A 410 -13.92 -10.29 14.53
CA TYR A 410 -14.12 -9.50 13.31
C TYR A 410 -15.46 -9.78 12.62
N LYS A 411 -15.93 -11.04 12.63
CA LYS A 411 -17.24 -11.42 12.10
C LYS A 411 -18.43 -10.78 12.84
N ASP A 412 -18.22 -10.38 14.09
CA ASP A 412 -19.22 -9.81 14.99
C ASP A 412 -19.08 -8.27 15.12
N ASP A 413 -18.04 -7.66 14.54
CA ASP A 413 -17.79 -6.23 14.58
C ASP A 413 -18.45 -5.51 13.38
N PRO A 414 -19.49 -4.69 13.57
CA PRO A 414 -20.18 -4.04 12.45
C PRO A 414 -19.35 -3.00 11.67
N ALA A 415 -18.17 -2.62 12.19
CA ALA A 415 -17.21 -1.80 11.43
C ALA A 415 -16.63 -2.56 10.23
N LEU A 416 -16.61 -3.90 10.25
CA LEU A 416 -16.34 -4.73 9.07
C LEU A 416 -17.62 -4.85 8.23
N ALA A 417 -17.79 -3.90 7.30
CA ALA A 417 -19.03 -3.77 6.53
C ALA A 417 -19.15 -4.75 5.36
N ILE A 418 -18.04 -5.05 4.67
CA ILE A 418 -18.05 -5.86 3.44
C ILE A 418 -16.85 -6.81 3.42
N ILE A 419 -17.09 -8.06 3.03
CA ILE A 419 -16.05 -9.02 2.67
C ILE A 419 -16.17 -9.31 1.18
N GLU A 420 -15.15 -8.95 0.42
CA GLU A 420 -15.05 -9.30 -0.99
C GLU A 420 -14.62 -10.76 -1.12
N CYS A 421 -15.44 -11.58 -1.77
CA CYS A 421 -15.19 -13.02 -1.88
C CYS A 421 -13.89 -13.33 -2.64
N ARG A 422 -13.64 -12.61 -3.74
CA ARG A 422 -12.41 -12.66 -4.54
C ARG A 422 -12.25 -11.37 -5.35
N ASN A 423 -11.03 -10.85 -5.39
CA ASN A 423 -10.64 -9.79 -6.32
C ASN A 423 -10.17 -10.42 -7.64
N GLU A 424 -10.71 -9.93 -8.77
CA GLU A 424 -10.18 -10.16 -10.12
C GLU A 424 -9.67 -11.58 -10.38
N ASP A 425 -10.40 -12.61 -9.98
CA ASP A 425 -10.07 -14.01 -10.29
C ASP A 425 -11.33 -14.70 -10.85
N SER A 426 -11.18 -15.29 -12.03
CA SER A 426 -12.29 -15.74 -12.86
C SER A 426 -11.86 -16.92 -13.74
N VAL A 427 -12.77 -17.87 -13.92
CA VAL A 427 -12.56 -18.99 -14.86
C VAL A 427 -12.51 -18.51 -16.32
N PHE A 428 -12.94 -17.27 -16.58
CA PHE A 428 -12.88 -16.64 -17.90
C PHE A 428 -11.57 -15.91 -18.18
N PHE A 429 -10.59 -15.96 -17.28
CA PHE A 429 -9.28 -15.34 -17.48
C PHE A 429 -8.36 -16.18 -18.37
N HIS A 430 -7.24 -15.58 -18.78
CA HIS A 430 -6.30 -16.22 -19.70
C HIS A 430 -5.65 -17.48 -19.13
N THR A 431 -5.41 -17.60 -17.81
CA THR A 431 -4.77 -18.80 -17.23
C THR A 431 -5.58 -20.08 -17.52
N PRO A 432 -6.86 -20.19 -17.13
CA PRO A 432 -7.67 -21.40 -17.35
C PRO A 432 -8.19 -21.57 -18.79
N LEU A 433 -8.08 -20.55 -19.65
CA LEU A 433 -8.57 -20.57 -21.04
C LEU A 433 -7.50 -20.22 -22.08
N GLY A 434 -6.23 -20.26 -21.69
CA GLY A 434 -5.10 -19.98 -22.55
C GLY A 434 -4.81 -21.15 -23.48
N ASP A 435 -4.22 -20.87 -24.64
CA ASP A 435 -3.95 -21.88 -25.66
C ASP A 435 -3.07 -23.03 -25.12
N LYS A 436 -2.05 -22.71 -24.31
CA LYS A 436 -1.20 -23.71 -23.67
C LYS A 436 -1.97 -24.56 -22.65
N PHE A 437 -2.88 -23.97 -21.88
CA PHE A 437 -3.68 -24.68 -20.89
C PHE A 437 -4.63 -25.68 -21.56
N VAL A 438 -5.41 -25.24 -22.55
CA VAL A 438 -6.38 -26.12 -23.23
C VAL A 438 -5.73 -27.22 -24.07
N LYS A 439 -4.44 -27.04 -24.41
CA LYS A 439 -3.59 -28.06 -25.05
C LYS A 439 -2.90 -28.99 -24.05
N GLY A 440 -3.02 -28.75 -22.75
CA GLY A 440 -2.35 -29.54 -21.70
C GLY A 440 -0.85 -29.29 -21.58
N GLN A 441 -0.35 -28.17 -22.11
CA GLN A 441 1.07 -27.80 -22.09
C GLN A 441 1.45 -27.03 -20.82
N THR A 442 0.46 -26.43 -20.16
CA THR A 442 0.60 -25.76 -18.85
C THR A 442 -0.51 -26.26 -17.95
N TYR A 443 -0.17 -26.61 -16.70
CA TYR A 443 -1.09 -27.13 -15.70
C TYR A 443 -1.92 -28.36 -16.18
N PRO A 444 -1.31 -29.41 -16.76
CA PRO A 444 -2.06 -30.56 -17.29
C PRO A 444 -3.02 -31.22 -16.28
N LYS A 445 -2.65 -31.33 -15.00
CA LYS A 445 -3.50 -31.90 -13.94
C LYS A 445 -4.70 -31.02 -13.62
N HIS A 446 -4.51 -29.70 -13.64
CA HIS A 446 -5.63 -28.76 -13.57
C HIS A 446 -6.55 -28.89 -14.79
N GLY A 447 -5.97 -29.05 -15.98
CA GLY A 447 -6.72 -29.29 -17.23
C GLY A 447 -7.55 -30.57 -17.16
N GLU A 448 -6.99 -31.66 -16.63
CA GLU A 448 -7.70 -32.92 -16.37
C GLU A 448 -8.88 -32.72 -15.42
N ARG A 449 -8.69 -31.98 -14.32
CA ARG A 449 -9.76 -31.65 -13.37
C ARG A 449 -10.89 -30.86 -14.04
N LEU A 450 -10.57 -29.83 -14.83
CA LEU A 450 -11.58 -29.04 -15.54
C LEU A 450 -12.36 -29.90 -16.56
N LYS A 451 -11.65 -30.76 -17.30
CA LYS A 451 -12.29 -31.65 -18.29
C LYS A 451 -13.17 -32.72 -17.62
N LEU A 452 -12.77 -33.22 -16.46
CA LEU A 452 -13.63 -34.11 -15.65
C LEU A 452 -14.92 -33.40 -15.22
N MET A 453 -14.81 -32.16 -14.71
CA MET A 453 -16.00 -31.37 -14.33
C MET A 453 -16.89 -31.09 -15.55
N TRP A 454 -16.29 -30.79 -16.70
CA TRP A 454 -17.01 -30.62 -17.97
C TRP A 454 -17.76 -31.89 -18.37
N GLN A 455 -17.10 -33.05 -18.30
CA GLN A 455 -17.73 -34.34 -18.57
C GLN A 455 -18.90 -34.61 -17.64
N GLN A 456 -18.75 -34.36 -16.34
CA GLN A 456 -19.81 -34.55 -15.36
C GLN A 456 -21.01 -33.64 -15.65
N TRP A 457 -20.77 -32.38 -16.02
CA TRP A 457 -21.82 -31.45 -16.43
C TRP A 457 -22.58 -31.96 -17.66
N VAL A 458 -21.86 -32.40 -18.71
CA VAL A 458 -22.46 -32.94 -19.94
C VAL A 458 -23.27 -34.21 -19.66
N ARG A 459 -22.76 -35.12 -18.81
CA ARG A 459 -23.49 -36.32 -18.39
C ARG A 459 -24.78 -35.96 -17.65
N ASN A 460 -24.73 -34.97 -16.76
CA ASN A 460 -25.92 -34.57 -16.01
C ASN A 460 -26.98 -33.90 -16.89
N GLU A 461 -26.56 -33.08 -17.86
CA GLU A 461 -27.48 -32.39 -18.77
C GLU A 461 -28.13 -33.34 -19.78
N TYR A 462 -27.37 -34.32 -20.31
CA TYR A 462 -27.81 -35.14 -21.45
C TYR A 462 -28.07 -36.61 -21.12
N GLY A 463 -27.52 -37.15 -20.03
CA GLY A 463 -27.72 -38.52 -19.57
C GLY A 463 -27.02 -39.61 -20.39
N ASN A 464 -27.14 -39.58 -21.72
CA ASN A 464 -26.56 -40.57 -22.64
C ASN A 464 -26.12 -39.98 -23.99
N ASP A 465 -25.31 -40.72 -24.74
CA ASP A 465 -24.72 -40.28 -26.01
C ASP A 465 -25.74 -40.04 -27.13
N MET A 466 -26.89 -40.73 -27.13
CA MET A 466 -27.94 -40.50 -28.12
C MET A 466 -28.58 -39.12 -27.93
N VAL A 467 -28.88 -38.74 -26.69
CA VAL A 467 -29.45 -37.42 -26.38
C VAL A 467 -28.41 -36.32 -26.62
N LEU A 468 -27.14 -36.55 -26.24
CA LEU A 468 -26.04 -35.64 -26.53
C LEU A 468 -25.87 -35.40 -28.04
N ALA A 469 -25.85 -36.47 -28.84
CA ALA A 469 -25.73 -36.38 -30.29
C ALA A 469 -26.91 -35.64 -30.93
N ASN A 470 -28.13 -35.85 -30.44
CA ASN A 470 -29.30 -35.09 -30.89
C ASN A 470 -29.20 -33.60 -30.54
N ALA A 471 -28.66 -33.26 -29.36
CA ALA A 471 -28.56 -31.89 -28.90
C ALA A 471 -27.45 -31.10 -29.60
N TRP A 472 -26.26 -31.70 -29.77
CA TRP A 472 -25.11 -31.04 -30.37
C TRP A 472 -25.03 -31.22 -31.89
N GLY A 473 -25.69 -32.24 -32.44
CA GLY A 473 -25.79 -32.49 -33.88
C GLY A 473 -24.44 -32.45 -34.58
N ALA A 474 -24.34 -31.64 -35.63
CA ALA A 474 -23.11 -31.46 -36.41
C ALA A 474 -21.96 -30.78 -35.65
N GLY A 475 -22.21 -30.27 -34.43
CA GLY A 475 -21.20 -29.69 -33.55
C GLY A 475 -20.45 -30.71 -32.69
N LEU A 476 -20.90 -31.97 -32.65
CA LEU A 476 -20.24 -33.04 -31.91
C LEU A 476 -18.82 -33.27 -32.46
N LYS A 477 -17.82 -33.31 -31.59
CA LYS A 477 -16.46 -33.72 -31.97
C LYS A 477 -16.41 -35.24 -32.05
N THR A 478 -16.25 -35.81 -33.24
CA THR A 478 -16.31 -37.27 -33.47
C THR A 478 -14.94 -37.93 -33.62
N SER A 479 -13.86 -37.16 -33.62
CA SER A 479 -12.50 -37.64 -33.82
C SER A 479 -11.57 -37.24 -32.68
N THR A 480 -10.48 -38.00 -32.50
CA THR A 480 -9.40 -37.61 -31.60
C THR A 480 -8.65 -36.41 -32.20
N ILE A 481 -8.51 -35.34 -31.42
CA ILE A 481 -7.73 -34.15 -31.80
C ILE A 481 -6.36 -34.24 -31.14
N ARG A 482 -5.30 -34.02 -31.92
CA ARG A 482 -3.91 -34.03 -31.45
C ARG A 482 -3.28 -32.64 -31.53
N ASN A 483 -2.37 -32.37 -30.61
CA ASN A 483 -1.46 -31.22 -30.68
C ASN A 483 -0.40 -31.45 -31.77
N SER A 484 0.36 -30.39 -32.09
CA SER A 484 1.45 -30.45 -33.07
C SER A 484 2.58 -31.40 -32.67
N ASP A 485 2.75 -31.67 -31.38
CA ASP A 485 3.72 -32.64 -30.84
C ASP A 485 3.19 -34.09 -30.83
N GLY A 486 1.98 -34.33 -31.35
CA GLY A 486 1.34 -35.64 -31.40
C GLY A 486 0.59 -36.06 -30.13
N SER A 487 0.69 -35.31 -29.04
CA SER A 487 -0.07 -35.56 -27.80
C SER A 487 -1.58 -35.43 -28.04
N VAL A 488 -2.38 -36.18 -27.28
CA VAL A 488 -3.85 -36.15 -27.42
C VAL A 488 -4.41 -34.93 -26.71
N ARG A 489 -4.94 -33.97 -27.48
CA ARG A 489 -5.63 -32.78 -26.93
C ARG A 489 -7.01 -33.13 -26.41
N SER A 490 -7.78 -33.89 -27.18
CA SER A 490 -9.09 -34.38 -26.78
C SER A 490 -9.49 -35.65 -27.51
N ARG A 491 -10.44 -36.37 -26.93
CA ARG A 491 -11.14 -37.52 -27.51
C ARG A 491 -12.53 -37.11 -28.03
N PRO A 492 -13.20 -37.99 -28.80
CA PRO A 492 -14.57 -37.75 -29.26
C PRO A 492 -15.51 -37.47 -28.09
N ASP A 493 -16.47 -36.58 -28.29
CA ASP A 493 -17.45 -36.23 -27.27
C ASP A 493 -18.32 -37.43 -26.90
N SER A 494 -18.45 -37.68 -25.60
CA SER A 494 -19.34 -38.68 -25.03
C SER A 494 -19.64 -38.30 -23.59
N VAL A 495 -20.83 -38.66 -23.09
CA VAL A 495 -21.18 -38.53 -21.68
C VAL A 495 -20.29 -39.38 -20.76
N SER A 496 -19.45 -40.26 -21.32
CA SER A 496 -18.50 -41.10 -20.59
C SER A 496 -17.03 -40.72 -20.82
N GLU A 497 -16.72 -39.77 -21.69
CA GLU A 497 -15.35 -39.37 -22.02
C GLU A 497 -14.88 -38.21 -21.15
N THR A 498 -13.84 -38.42 -20.35
CA THR A 498 -13.30 -37.42 -19.43
C THR A 498 -12.34 -36.44 -20.09
N ASN A 499 -11.80 -36.76 -21.28
CA ASN A 499 -10.88 -35.92 -22.04
C ASN A 499 -11.56 -35.25 -23.26
N MET A 500 -12.74 -34.68 -23.05
CA MET A 500 -13.45 -33.91 -24.09
C MET A 500 -12.75 -32.59 -24.42
N TYR A 501 -13.06 -32.05 -25.60
CA TYR A 501 -12.49 -30.78 -26.06
C TYR A 501 -13.00 -29.59 -25.23
N ILE A 502 -12.08 -28.77 -24.73
CA ILE A 502 -12.35 -27.50 -24.08
C ILE A 502 -11.82 -26.35 -24.95
N TYR A 503 -12.54 -25.23 -24.96
CA TYR A 503 -12.26 -24.08 -25.82
C TYR A 503 -11.29 -23.11 -25.12
N ALA A 504 -10.32 -22.59 -25.87
CA ALA A 504 -9.58 -21.40 -25.45
C ALA A 504 -10.44 -20.13 -25.59
N ALA A 505 -10.09 -19.07 -24.85
CA ALA A 505 -10.83 -17.82 -24.86
C ALA A 505 -10.94 -17.21 -26.27
N TRP A 506 -9.87 -17.28 -27.07
CA TRP A 506 -9.85 -16.75 -28.44
C TRP A 506 -10.75 -17.52 -29.42
N GLU A 507 -11.18 -18.74 -29.06
CA GLU A 507 -12.11 -19.53 -29.86
C GLU A 507 -13.56 -19.08 -29.68
N MET A 508 -13.88 -18.36 -28.59
CA MET A 508 -15.24 -17.98 -28.21
C MET A 508 -15.56 -16.55 -28.67
N GLU A 509 -15.95 -16.39 -29.93
CA GLU A 509 -16.32 -15.08 -30.50
C GLU A 509 -17.79 -14.71 -30.21
N LYS A 510 -18.13 -13.42 -30.42
CA LYS A 510 -19.47 -12.86 -30.10
C LYS A 510 -20.64 -13.61 -30.74
N ASP A 511 -20.43 -14.22 -31.91
CA ASP A 511 -21.45 -14.86 -32.74
C ASP A 511 -21.34 -16.39 -32.79
N GLY A 512 -20.36 -16.97 -32.07
CA GLY A 512 -20.13 -18.41 -32.05
C GLY A 512 -18.65 -18.77 -32.00
N PRO A 513 -18.32 -20.06 -32.12
CA PRO A 513 -16.94 -20.50 -32.17
C PRO A 513 -16.27 -19.94 -33.40
N ARG A 514 -15.01 -19.48 -33.27
CA ARG A 514 -14.26 -18.85 -34.35
C ARG A 514 -14.36 -19.62 -35.66
N TRP A 515 -14.22 -20.95 -35.59
CA TRP A 515 -14.48 -21.88 -36.69
C TRP A 515 -15.77 -22.68 -36.46
N ASN A 516 -16.42 -23.11 -37.54
CA ASN A 516 -17.68 -23.89 -37.49
C ASN A 516 -18.84 -23.20 -36.76
N LYS A 517 -18.94 -21.86 -36.88
CA LYS A 517 -19.93 -21.01 -36.20
C LYS A 517 -21.34 -21.60 -36.14
N ASP A 518 -21.86 -22.08 -37.26
CA ASP A 518 -23.24 -22.58 -37.34
C ASP A 518 -23.43 -23.98 -36.75
N LYS A 519 -22.37 -24.79 -36.71
CA LYS A 519 -22.45 -26.20 -36.28
C LYS A 519 -22.17 -26.35 -34.78
N GLU A 520 -21.19 -25.63 -34.25
CA GLU A 520 -20.68 -25.82 -32.88
C GLU A 520 -21.28 -24.84 -31.85
N LYS A 521 -22.19 -23.95 -32.27
CA LYS A 521 -22.78 -22.91 -31.41
C LYS A 521 -23.38 -23.46 -30.12
N LYS A 522 -24.13 -24.57 -30.20
CA LYS A 522 -24.76 -25.19 -29.02
C LYS A 522 -23.72 -25.82 -28.08
N ARG A 523 -22.78 -26.59 -28.60
CA ARG A 523 -21.68 -27.20 -27.82
C ARG A 523 -20.84 -26.14 -27.10
N MET A 524 -20.43 -25.08 -27.80
CA MET A 524 -19.67 -23.99 -27.19
C MET A 524 -20.51 -23.20 -26.18
N GLY A 525 -21.78 -22.93 -26.49
CA GLY A 525 -22.71 -22.28 -25.55
C GLY A 525 -22.88 -23.08 -24.25
N ASP A 526 -22.92 -24.40 -24.34
CA ASP A 526 -22.95 -25.27 -23.16
C ASP A 526 -21.65 -25.25 -22.37
N PHE A 527 -20.50 -25.21 -23.04
CA PHE A 527 -19.22 -25.05 -22.35
C PHE A 527 -19.16 -23.71 -21.59
N ILE A 528 -19.61 -22.61 -22.20
CA ILE A 528 -19.71 -21.31 -21.54
C ILE A 528 -20.70 -21.37 -20.35
N ARG A 529 -21.85 -22.02 -20.53
CA ARG A 529 -22.85 -22.21 -19.47
C ARG A 529 -22.27 -22.99 -18.30
N PHE A 530 -21.55 -24.10 -18.56
CA PHE A 530 -20.83 -24.88 -17.56
C PHE A 530 -19.87 -24.01 -16.73
N LEU A 531 -19.00 -23.24 -17.41
CA LEU A 531 -18.05 -22.34 -16.73
C LEU A 531 -18.76 -21.29 -15.87
N ALA A 532 -19.84 -20.69 -16.40
CA ALA A 532 -20.62 -19.67 -15.70
C ALA A 532 -21.37 -20.24 -14.47
N GLU A 533 -21.95 -21.44 -14.59
CA GLU A 533 -22.62 -22.13 -13.49
C GLU A 533 -21.62 -22.53 -12.41
N MET A 534 -20.45 -23.05 -12.80
CA MET A 534 -19.36 -23.37 -11.87
C MET A 534 -18.89 -22.13 -11.11
N GLN A 535 -18.56 -21.04 -11.80
CA GLN A 535 -18.11 -19.81 -11.16
C GLN A 535 -19.19 -19.23 -10.21
N ARG A 536 -20.47 -19.27 -10.62
CA ARG A 536 -21.59 -18.88 -9.77
C ARG A 536 -21.67 -19.75 -8.51
N ASN A 537 -21.52 -21.07 -8.65
CA ASN A 537 -21.54 -21.99 -7.52
C ASN A 537 -20.40 -21.69 -6.53
N THR A 538 -19.19 -21.40 -7.01
CA THR A 538 -18.06 -21.02 -6.16
C THR A 538 -18.36 -19.79 -5.28
N TYR A 539 -18.98 -18.75 -5.85
CA TYR A 539 -19.43 -17.59 -5.06
C TYR A 539 -20.57 -17.93 -4.09
N GLN A 540 -21.50 -18.82 -4.48
CA GLN A 540 -22.57 -19.28 -3.60
C GLN A 540 -22.02 -20.05 -2.40
N VAL A 541 -21.03 -20.92 -2.60
CA VAL A 541 -20.33 -21.66 -1.55
C VAL A 541 -19.65 -20.70 -0.58
N TYR A 542 -18.88 -19.72 -1.09
CA TYR A 542 -18.23 -18.73 -0.23
C TYR A 542 -19.24 -17.89 0.56
N ARG A 543 -20.34 -17.46 -0.08
CA ARG A 543 -21.43 -16.77 0.61
C ARG A 543 -22.04 -17.64 1.72
N GLN A 544 -22.27 -18.93 1.44
CA GLN A 544 -22.84 -19.84 2.44
C GLN A 544 -21.88 -20.05 3.61
N ARG A 545 -20.57 -20.16 3.34
CA ARG A 545 -19.52 -20.23 4.35
C ARG A 545 -19.55 -19.02 5.29
N LEU A 546 -19.62 -17.80 4.74
CA LEU A 546 -19.79 -16.57 5.55
C LEU A 546 -21.06 -16.59 6.40
N ARG A 547 -22.20 -17.01 5.83
CA ARG A 547 -23.46 -17.09 6.59
C ARG A 547 -23.43 -18.16 7.67
N ASN A 548 -22.74 -19.27 7.45
CA ASN A 548 -22.53 -20.31 8.47
C ASN A 548 -21.66 -19.83 9.63
N LEU A 549 -20.70 -18.90 9.39
CA LEU A 549 -19.97 -18.19 10.46
C LEU A 549 -20.82 -17.12 11.17
N SER A 550 -22.08 -16.94 10.79
CA SER A 550 -22.96 -15.88 11.31
C SER A 550 -22.48 -14.46 10.98
N TYR A 551 -21.63 -14.27 9.95
CA TYR A 551 -21.30 -12.93 9.48
C TYR A 551 -22.55 -12.24 8.94
N LYS A 552 -22.82 -11.03 9.44
CA LYS A 552 -24.07 -10.28 9.18
C LYS A 552 -23.99 -9.26 8.05
N GLY A 553 -22.78 -8.86 7.63
CA GLY A 553 -22.56 -7.94 6.51
C GLY A 553 -22.88 -8.50 5.14
#